data_AF-A0A359AZ23-F1
#
_entry.id   AF-A0A359AZ23-F1
#
_cell.length_a   1.000
_cell.length_b   1.000
_cell.length_c   1.000
_cell.angle_alpha   90.00
_cell.angle_beta   90.00
_cell.angle_gamma   90.00
#
_symmetry.space_group_name_H-M   'P 1'
#
loop_
_entity.id
_entity.type
_entity.pdbx_description
1 polymer ?
#
loop_
_entity_poly.entity_id
_entity_poly.type
_entity_poly.pdbx_seq_one_letter_code
_entity_poly.pdbx_strand_id
1 'polypeptide(L)'
;MKINLIKIFSIAFLFSLLFACENNLEMTLPQGPQGEKGDKGDPGLSAFDLWKEVYGKDPNTPIDEFFNSLKGKDGADGLTPYIKNDNWWIGDKDTGVPARGQDGKTPTVEIGPGPDYFWIIDGTATTVSAKGIDGKDGKDGKDGFTPVLGDNGNWFIDGKDTDKPWKV
;
A
#
# COMPACT_ATOMS: atom_id res chain seq x y z
N MET A 1 19.47 -99.13 -55.42
CA MET A 1 20.51 -98.82 -54.41
C MET A 1 19.96 -99.20 -53.04
N LYS A 2 20.41 -100.30 -52.42
CA LYS A 2 19.90 -100.74 -51.10
C LYS A 2 20.57 -99.91 -50.02
N ILE A 3 19.82 -98.96 -49.44
CA ILE A 3 20.30 -98.13 -48.33
C ILE A 3 20.43 -99.03 -47.10
N ASN A 4 21.63 -99.15 -46.56
CA ASN A 4 21.93 -100.06 -45.46
C ASN A 4 21.56 -99.39 -44.13
N LEU A 5 20.45 -99.80 -43.55
CA LEU A 5 19.84 -99.21 -42.34
C LEU A 5 20.83 -99.11 -41.18
N ILE A 6 21.75 -100.07 -41.07
CA ILE A 6 22.81 -100.11 -40.06
C ILE A 6 23.76 -98.91 -40.21
N LYS A 7 24.11 -98.51 -41.43
CA LYS A 7 24.98 -97.34 -41.66
C LYS A 7 24.28 -96.03 -41.32
N ILE A 8 22.96 -95.94 -41.56
CA ILE A 8 22.18 -94.75 -41.14
C ILE A 8 22.11 -94.68 -39.61
N PHE A 9 21.86 -95.80 -38.93
CA PHE A 9 21.88 -95.83 -37.47
C PHE A 9 23.25 -95.49 -36.90
N SER A 10 24.34 -95.98 -37.50
CA SER A 10 25.70 -95.63 -37.08
C SER A 10 26.01 -94.16 -37.29
N ILE A 11 25.60 -93.56 -38.41
CA ILE A 11 25.80 -92.13 -38.68
C ILE A 11 24.93 -91.27 -37.76
N ALA A 12 23.66 -91.64 -37.54
CA ALA A 12 22.78 -90.93 -36.62
C ALA A 12 23.27 -91.03 -35.17
N PHE A 13 23.82 -92.17 -34.76
CA PHE A 13 24.44 -92.36 -33.45
C PHE A 13 25.74 -91.53 -33.31
N LEU A 14 26.55 -91.45 -34.37
CA LEU A 14 27.73 -90.57 -34.39
C LEU A 14 27.37 -89.08 -34.37
N PHE A 15 26.30 -88.68 -35.06
CA PHE A 15 25.83 -87.30 -35.10
C PHE A 15 25.16 -86.87 -33.79
N SER A 16 24.53 -87.81 -33.08
CA SER A 16 24.01 -87.63 -31.71
C SER A 16 25.12 -87.37 -30.69
N LEU A 17 26.32 -87.93 -30.87
CA LEU A 17 27.46 -87.70 -29.99
C LEU A 17 28.06 -86.28 -30.13
N LEU A 18 27.79 -85.58 -31.24
CA LEU A 18 28.23 -84.18 -31.45
C LEU A 18 27.36 -83.13 -30.73
N PHE A 19 26.18 -83.53 -30.23
CA PHE A 19 25.30 -82.67 -29.41
C PHE A 19 25.41 -82.97 -27.90
N ALA A 20 26.31 -83.89 -27.49
CA ALA A 20 26.37 -84.37 -26.11
C ALA A 20 27.19 -83.50 -25.13
N CYS A 21 27.72 -82.35 -25.55
CA CYS A 21 28.36 -81.40 -24.64
C CYS A 21 27.98 -79.95 -24.97
N GLU A 22 26.78 -79.53 -24.57
CA GLU A 22 26.58 -78.13 -24.19
C GLU A 22 27.20 -77.94 -22.79
N ASN A 23 28.46 -77.48 -22.74
CA ASN A 23 29.14 -77.11 -21.49
C ASN A 23 28.71 -75.71 -21.02
N ASN A 24 27.41 -75.42 -21.02
CA ASN A 24 26.91 -74.23 -20.36
C ASN A 24 26.49 -74.63 -18.95
N LEU A 25 27.48 -74.72 -18.05
CA LEU A 25 27.22 -74.83 -16.63
C LEU A 25 26.70 -73.47 -16.15
N GLU A 26 25.41 -73.21 -16.34
CA GLU A 26 24.76 -72.04 -15.77
C GLU A 26 24.56 -72.30 -14.26
N MET A 27 25.61 -72.07 -13.48
CA MET A 27 25.53 -72.03 -12.02
C MET A 27 24.78 -70.76 -11.62
N THR A 28 23.46 -70.85 -11.48
CA THR A 28 22.68 -69.82 -10.80
C THR A 28 22.99 -69.91 -9.30
N LEU A 29 24.01 -69.17 -8.85
CA LEU A 29 24.27 -69.01 -7.42
C LEU A 29 23.15 -68.17 -6.78
N PRO A 30 22.59 -68.56 -5.63
CA PRO A 30 21.61 -67.71 -4.94
C PRO A 30 22.27 -66.39 -4.58
N GLN A 31 21.56 -65.27 -4.78
CA GLN A 31 22.01 -63.98 -4.27
C GLN A 31 22.17 -64.11 -2.75
N GLY A 32 23.37 -63.83 -2.25
CA GLY A 32 23.66 -63.88 -0.82
C GLY A 32 22.72 -62.97 -0.03
N PRO A 33 22.52 -63.23 1.28
CA PRO A 33 21.68 -62.39 2.11
C PRO A 33 22.15 -60.94 2.00
N GLN A 34 21.20 -60.00 1.93
CA GLN A 34 21.51 -58.58 1.97
C GLN A 34 22.34 -58.30 3.23
N GLY A 35 23.49 -57.66 3.05
CA GLY A 35 24.39 -57.32 4.15
C GLY A 35 23.69 -56.49 5.22
N GLU A 36 24.18 -56.58 6.46
CA GLU A 36 23.67 -55.77 7.55
C GLU A 36 23.73 -54.28 7.19
N LYS A 37 22.75 -53.53 7.67
CA LYS A 37 22.74 -52.08 7.49
C LYS A 37 24.01 -51.53 8.16
N GLY A 38 24.82 -50.81 7.38
CA GLY A 38 26.03 -50.18 7.91
C GLY A 38 25.70 -49.23 9.07
N ASP A 39 26.68 -49.07 9.95
CA ASP A 39 26.58 -48.16 11.08
C ASP A 39 26.28 -46.73 10.63
N LYS A 40 25.59 -45.99 11.49
CA LYS A 40 25.40 -44.56 11.27
C LYS A 40 26.78 -43.90 11.35
N GLY A 41 27.15 -43.17 10.30
CA GLY A 41 28.40 -42.40 10.30
C GLY A 41 28.43 -41.35 11.41
N ASP A 42 29.66 -40.97 11.80
CA ASP A 42 29.90 -39.98 12.84
C ASP A 42 29.31 -38.60 12.46
N PRO A 43 28.85 -37.81 13.44
CA PRO A 43 28.45 -36.44 13.19
C PRO A 43 29.65 -35.60 12.73
N GLY A 44 29.45 -34.80 11.68
CA GLY A 44 30.45 -33.85 11.22
C GLY A 44 30.71 -32.70 12.21
N LEU A 45 31.78 -31.94 11.97
CA LEU A 45 32.15 -30.78 12.79
C LEU A 45 31.09 -29.67 12.72
N SER A 46 30.97 -28.89 13.79
CA SER A 46 30.17 -27.66 13.78
C SER A 46 30.88 -26.56 12.96
N ALA A 47 30.13 -25.55 12.54
CA ALA A 47 30.71 -24.38 11.86
C ALA A 47 31.79 -23.67 12.70
N PHE A 48 31.62 -23.63 14.02
CA PHE A 48 32.61 -23.06 14.93
C PHE A 48 33.85 -23.95 15.06
N ASP A 49 33.68 -25.28 15.08
CA ASP A 49 34.80 -26.22 15.12
C ASP A 49 35.65 -26.14 13.85
N LEU A 50 35.00 -26.09 12.68
CA LEU A 50 35.69 -25.88 11.42
C LEU A 50 36.37 -24.51 11.34
N TRP A 51 35.74 -23.45 11.85
CA TRP A 51 36.35 -22.12 11.91
C TRP A 51 37.60 -22.09 12.80
N LYS A 52 37.61 -22.78 13.94
CA LYS A 52 38.81 -22.93 14.78
C LYS A 52 39.93 -23.65 14.04
N GLU A 53 39.61 -24.70 13.28
CA GLU A 53 40.60 -25.46 12.51
C GLU A 53 41.25 -24.63 11.40
N VAL A 54 40.48 -23.75 10.75
CA VAL A 54 40.96 -22.98 9.59
C VAL A 54 41.53 -21.61 9.99
N TYR A 55 40.86 -20.90 10.90
CA TYR A 55 41.11 -19.49 11.23
C TYR A 55 41.50 -19.28 12.71
N GLY A 56 40.77 -19.87 13.66
CA GLY A 56 40.98 -19.70 15.11
C GLY A 56 42.03 -20.63 15.72
N LYS A 57 43.20 -20.77 15.08
CA LYS A 57 44.25 -21.74 15.52
C LYS A 57 44.94 -21.34 16.84
N ASP A 58 44.86 -20.07 17.23
CA ASP A 58 45.36 -19.61 18.52
C ASP A 58 44.29 -19.85 19.60
N PRO A 59 44.60 -20.58 20.70
CA PRO A 59 43.65 -20.82 21.79
C PRO A 59 43.19 -19.54 22.52
N ASN A 60 43.87 -18.41 22.33
CA ASN A 60 43.45 -17.11 22.86
C ASN A 60 42.57 -16.30 21.89
N THR A 61 42.26 -16.82 20.69
CA THR A 61 41.39 -16.12 19.73
C THR A 61 40.02 -15.91 20.36
N PRO A 62 39.57 -14.65 20.54
CA PRO A 62 38.32 -14.40 21.22
C PRO A 62 37.13 -14.71 20.29
N ILE A 63 36.02 -15.13 20.90
CA ILE A 63 34.83 -15.62 20.18
C ILE A 63 34.17 -14.55 19.30
N ASP A 64 34.42 -13.28 19.58
CA ASP A 64 33.94 -12.16 18.76
C ASP A 64 34.56 -12.16 17.36
N GLU A 65 35.77 -12.68 17.17
CA GLU A 65 36.33 -12.86 15.83
C GLU A 65 35.52 -13.84 14.98
N PHE A 66 34.99 -14.91 15.58
CA PHE A 66 34.06 -15.81 14.90
C PHE A 66 32.80 -15.06 14.47
N PHE A 67 32.17 -14.30 15.37
CA PHE A 67 30.97 -13.52 15.04
C PHE A 67 31.24 -12.41 14.02
N ASN A 68 32.41 -11.78 14.07
CA ASN A 68 32.82 -10.78 13.09
C ASN A 68 33.08 -11.41 11.72
N SER A 69 33.59 -12.65 11.67
CA SER A 69 33.77 -13.39 10.40
C SER A 69 32.45 -13.72 9.69
N LEU A 70 31.36 -13.82 10.45
CA LEU A 70 30.01 -14.03 9.93
C LEU A 70 29.30 -12.72 9.57
N LYS A 71 29.83 -11.58 10.02
CA LYS A 71 29.19 -10.27 9.82
C LYS A 71 29.47 -9.77 8.41
N GLY A 72 28.40 -9.48 7.68
CA GLY A 72 28.49 -8.76 6.41
C GLY A 72 28.96 -7.32 6.62
N LYS A 73 29.43 -6.68 5.54
CA LYS A 73 29.66 -5.23 5.56
C LYS A 73 28.32 -4.53 5.73
N ASP A 74 28.33 -3.39 6.41
CA ASP A 74 27.15 -2.53 6.48
C ASP A 74 26.71 -2.12 5.06
N GLY A 75 25.40 -1.94 4.90
CA GLY A 75 24.83 -1.40 3.66
C GLY A 75 25.26 0.04 3.44
N ALA A 76 25.23 0.50 2.19
CA ALA A 76 25.42 1.91 1.88
C ALA A 76 24.23 2.74 2.41
N ASP A 77 24.50 3.99 2.79
CA ASP A 77 23.46 4.93 3.19
C ASP A 77 22.46 5.18 2.05
N GLY A 78 21.20 5.43 2.43
CA GLY A 78 20.16 5.82 1.49
C GLY A 78 20.35 7.24 0.94
N LEU A 79 19.77 7.51 -0.23
CA LEU A 79 19.77 8.84 -0.82
C LEU A 79 18.76 9.77 -0.12
N THR A 80 19.16 11.00 0.17
CA THR A 80 18.26 12.04 0.70
C THR A 80 17.41 12.66 -0.42
N PRO A 81 16.07 12.67 -0.31
CA PRO A 81 15.21 13.33 -1.29
C PRO A 81 15.37 14.86 -1.27
N TYR A 82 15.25 15.50 -2.43
CA TYR A 82 15.25 16.96 -2.55
C TYR A 82 14.27 17.44 -3.63
N ILE A 83 13.99 18.75 -3.66
CA ILE A 83 13.05 19.35 -4.61
C ILE A 83 13.84 20.08 -5.71
N LYS A 84 13.49 19.82 -6.96
CA LYS A 84 14.06 20.49 -8.15
C LYS A 84 13.00 20.51 -9.26
N ASN A 85 12.86 21.66 -9.94
CA ASN A 85 11.88 21.87 -11.01
C ASN A 85 10.46 21.43 -10.61
N ASP A 86 10.06 21.76 -9.38
CA ASP A 86 8.75 21.45 -8.80
C ASP A 86 8.41 19.97 -8.61
N ASN A 87 9.37 19.06 -8.80
CA ASN A 87 9.21 17.63 -8.52
C ASN A 87 10.11 17.19 -7.36
N TRP A 88 9.75 16.07 -6.73
CA TRP A 88 10.61 15.32 -5.82
C TRP A 88 11.66 14.53 -6.60
N TRP A 89 12.91 14.60 -6.16
CA TRP A 89 14.05 13.88 -6.72
C TRP A 89 14.70 12.97 -5.67
N ILE A 90 15.16 11.80 -6.12
CA ILE A 90 15.96 10.86 -5.31
C ILE A 90 17.26 10.60 -6.07
N GLY A 91 18.36 11.18 -5.58
CA GLY A 91 19.62 11.23 -6.34
C GLY A 91 19.45 11.94 -7.68
N ASP A 92 19.80 11.26 -8.77
CA ASP A 92 19.68 11.77 -10.15
C ASP A 92 18.36 11.39 -10.84
N LYS A 93 17.41 10.79 -10.09
CA LYS A 93 16.13 10.35 -10.63
C LYS A 93 15.01 11.31 -10.24
N ASP A 94 14.39 11.91 -11.26
CA ASP A 94 13.08 12.56 -11.12
C ASP A 94 12.02 11.49 -10.83
N THR A 95 11.24 11.67 -9.78
CA THR A 95 10.14 10.77 -9.44
C THR A 95 8.90 11.01 -10.28
N GLY A 96 8.78 12.18 -10.92
CA GLY A 96 7.55 12.67 -11.55
C GLY A 96 6.46 13.06 -10.55
N VAL A 97 6.75 13.02 -9.24
CA VAL A 97 5.83 13.45 -8.19
C VAL A 97 6.01 14.94 -7.94
N PRO A 98 4.98 15.77 -8.15
CA PRO A 98 5.04 17.18 -7.82
C PRO A 98 5.32 17.40 -6.34
N ALA A 99 6.21 18.33 -6.03
CA ALA A 99 6.52 18.74 -4.66
C ALA A 99 5.48 19.72 -4.08
N ARG A 100 4.56 20.22 -4.92
CA ARG A 100 3.42 21.05 -4.51
C ARG A 100 2.12 20.27 -4.58
N GLY A 101 1.19 20.61 -3.69
CA GLY A 101 -0.20 20.17 -3.80
C GLY A 101 -0.92 20.83 -4.98
N GLN A 102 -2.10 20.33 -5.31
CA GLN A 102 -2.98 21.01 -6.25
C GLN A 102 -3.48 22.33 -5.63
N ASP A 103 -3.67 23.34 -6.47
CA ASP A 103 -4.28 24.60 -6.04
C ASP A 103 -5.70 24.35 -5.52
N GLY A 104 -6.06 25.06 -4.44
CA GLY A 104 -7.43 25.05 -3.94
C GLY A 104 -8.39 25.67 -4.95
N LYS A 105 -9.61 25.15 -5.02
CA LYS A 105 -10.68 25.76 -5.81
C LYS A 105 -11.40 26.82 -4.99
N THR A 106 -11.46 28.06 -5.48
CA THR A 106 -12.33 29.09 -4.92
C THR A 106 -13.78 28.80 -5.35
N PRO A 107 -14.73 28.67 -4.42
CA PRO A 107 -16.12 28.41 -4.78
C PRO A 107 -16.77 29.65 -5.40
N THR A 108 -17.71 29.44 -6.31
CA THR A 108 -18.58 30.51 -6.83
C THR A 108 -19.82 30.63 -5.96
N VAL A 109 -20.18 31.85 -5.56
CA VAL A 109 -21.38 32.15 -4.77
C VAL A 109 -22.30 33.06 -5.57
N GLU A 110 -23.54 32.63 -5.74
CA GLU A 110 -24.56 33.37 -6.50
C GLU A 110 -25.90 33.39 -5.74
N ILE A 111 -26.78 34.33 -6.12
CA ILE A 111 -28.16 34.39 -5.64
C ILE A 111 -29.03 33.60 -6.62
N GLY A 112 -29.66 32.52 -6.15
CA GLY A 112 -30.50 31.65 -6.96
C GLY A 112 -31.82 32.30 -7.39
N PRO A 113 -32.47 31.82 -8.45
CA PRO A 113 -33.75 32.36 -8.92
C PRO A 113 -34.92 31.94 -8.02
N GLY A 114 -36.07 32.61 -8.18
CA GLY A 114 -37.32 32.28 -7.47
C GLY A 114 -37.62 33.20 -6.28
N PRO A 115 -38.76 33.03 -5.61
CA PRO A 115 -39.24 33.98 -4.60
C PRO A 115 -38.38 34.04 -3.33
N ASP A 116 -37.74 32.92 -2.98
CA ASP A 116 -36.94 32.77 -1.76
C ASP A 116 -35.43 32.93 -1.99
N TYR A 117 -34.99 33.08 -3.26
CA TYR A 117 -33.62 33.37 -3.65
C TYR A 117 -32.54 32.59 -2.86
N PHE A 118 -32.46 31.27 -2.95
CA PHE A 118 -31.47 30.49 -2.18
C PHE A 118 -30.01 30.80 -2.57
N TRP A 119 -29.08 30.76 -1.62
CA TRP A 119 -27.65 30.82 -1.95
C TRP A 119 -27.26 29.62 -2.83
N ILE A 120 -26.55 29.87 -3.92
CA ILE A 120 -25.97 28.85 -4.79
C ILE A 120 -24.46 28.80 -4.53
N ILE A 121 -23.92 27.63 -4.22
CA ILE A 121 -22.48 27.38 -4.07
C ILE A 121 -22.08 26.37 -5.14
N ASP A 122 -21.16 26.74 -6.02
CA ASP A 122 -20.68 25.91 -7.14
C ASP A 122 -21.83 25.33 -7.99
N GLY A 123 -22.81 26.16 -8.33
CA GLY A 123 -24.00 25.77 -9.10
C GLY A 123 -25.03 24.95 -8.32
N THR A 124 -24.79 24.64 -7.05
CA THR A 124 -25.72 23.86 -6.20
C THR A 124 -26.44 24.77 -5.21
N ALA A 125 -27.78 24.72 -5.23
CA ALA A 125 -28.60 25.47 -4.28
C ALA A 125 -28.46 24.92 -2.85
N THR A 126 -28.30 25.83 -1.90
CA THR A 126 -28.38 25.54 -0.47
C THR A 126 -29.83 25.60 0.01
N THR A 127 -30.06 25.25 1.26
CA THR A 127 -31.35 25.44 1.95
C THR A 127 -31.48 26.81 2.62
N VAL A 128 -30.49 27.69 2.44
CA VAL A 128 -30.45 29.02 3.08
C VAL A 128 -30.93 30.06 2.07
N SER A 129 -32.00 30.77 2.40
CA SER A 129 -32.48 31.91 1.62
C SER A 129 -31.46 33.07 1.68
N ALA A 130 -31.18 33.69 0.54
CA ALA A 130 -30.42 34.94 0.46
C ALA A 130 -31.30 36.17 0.67
N LYS A 131 -32.63 35.99 0.74
CA LYS A 131 -33.57 37.08 1.01
C LYS A 131 -33.60 37.37 2.51
N GLY A 132 -33.39 38.64 2.86
CA GLY A 132 -33.63 39.12 4.22
C GLY A 132 -35.11 39.07 4.58
N ILE A 133 -35.43 38.95 5.87
CA ILE A 133 -36.77 39.20 6.37
C ILE A 133 -36.97 40.71 6.52
N ASP A 134 -38.12 41.23 6.08
CA ASP A 134 -38.45 42.62 6.32
C ASP A 134 -38.60 42.87 7.82
N GLY A 135 -38.17 44.05 8.26
CA GLY A 135 -38.38 44.50 9.63
C GLY A 135 -39.87 44.68 9.91
N LYS A 136 -40.26 44.58 11.19
CA LYS A 136 -41.59 45.05 11.59
C LYS A 136 -41.66 46.55 11.39
N ASP A 137 -42.78 47.03 10.87
CA ASP A 137 -43.05 48.46 10.79
C ASP A 137 -42.87 49.12 12.17
N GLY A 138 -42.35 50.34 12.16
CA GLY A 138 -42.31 51.17 13.35
C GLY A 138 -43.73 51.42 13.87
N LYS A 139 -43.86 51.62 15.18
CA LYS A 139 -45.12 52.13 15.73
C LYS A 139 -45.34 53.54 15.18
N ASP A 140 -46.58 53.85 14.84
CA ASP A 140 -46.97 55.20 14.47
C ASP A 140 -46.50 56.20 15.54
N GLY A 141 -46.07 57.38 15.07
CA GLY A 141 -45.79 58.50 15.94
C GLY A 141 -47.05 58.91 16.69
N LYS A 142 -46.89 59.50 17.88
CA LYS A 142 -48.03 60.17 18.52
C LYS A 142 -48.45 61.36 17.66
N ASP A 143 -49.76 61.58 17.55
CA ASP A 143 -50.29 62.77 16.92
C ASP A 143 -49.67 64.03 17.54
N GLY A 144 -49.37 65.00 16.68
CA GLY A 144 -48.90 66.31 17.11
C GLY A 144 -50.01 67.08 17.80
N PHE A 145 -49.64 68.00 18.69
CA PHE A 145 -50.59 68.94 19.26
C PHE A 145 -51.02 69.96 18.20
N THR A 146 -52.33 70.10 17.99
CA THR A 146 -52.89 71.16 17.14
C THR A 146 -52.70 72.51 17.85
N PRO A 147 -52.00 73.49 17.25
CA PRO A 147 -51.87 74.82 17.84
C PRO A 147 -53.23 75.53 17.88
N VAL A 148 -53.52 76.24 18.97
CA VAL A 148 -54.74 77.06 19.12
C VAL A 148 -54.38 78.50 19.46
N LEU A 149 -55.23 79.44 19.08
CA LEU A 149 -55.07 80.85 19.45
C LEU A 149 -55.75 81.09 20.80
N GLY A 150 -55.00 81.57 21.79
CA GLY A 150 -55.53 81.94 23.10
C GLY A 150 -56.16 83.34 23.11
N ASP A 151 -56.95 83.63 24.15
CA ASP A 151 -57.63 84.92 24.32
C ASP A 151 -56.67 86.11 24.48
N ASN A 152 -55.43 85.85 24.89
CA ASN A 152 -54.36 86.85 24.98
C ASN A 152 -53.68 87.14 23.62
N GLY A 153 -54.09 86.46 22.54
CA GLY A 153 -53.56 86.62 21.19
C GLY A 153 -52.29 85.81 20.89
N ASN A 154 -51.83 84.97 21.83
CA ASN A 154 -50.68 84.09 21.64
C ASN A 154 -51.07 82.69 21.14
N TRP A 155 -50.14 82.02 20.48
CA TRP A 155 -50.26 80.60 20.14
C TRP A 155 -50.07 79.71 21.37
N PHE A 156 -50.92 78.70 21.50
CA PHE A 156 -50.82 77.64 22.52
C PHE A 156 -50.55 76.29 21.84
N ILE A 157 -49.62 75.51 22.39
CA ILE A 157 -49.31 74.14 21.96
C ILE A 157 -49.36 73.24 23.20
N ASP A 158 -50.10 72.13 23.15
CA ASP A 158 -50.32 71.24 24.31
C ASP A 158 -50.85 72.00 25.55
N GLY A 159 -51.73 72.99 25.34
CA GLY A 159 -52.27 73.84 26.41
C GLY A 159 -51.26 74.79 27.07
N LYS A 160 -50.03 74.90 26.57
CA LYS A 160 -49.00 75.84 27.05
C LYS A 160 -48.91 77.04 26.12
N ASP A 161 -48.91 78.24 26.70
CA ASP A 161 -48.63 79.48 25.98
C ASP A 161 -47.20 79.47 25.46
N THR A 162 -46.99 79.95 24.24
CA THR A 162 -45.68 80.02 23.59
C THR A 162 -45.03 81.41 23.67
N ASP A 163 -45.75 82.42 24.18
CA ASP A 163 -45.38 83.85 24.12
C ASP A 163 -45.17 84.38 22.69
N LYS A 164 -45.74 83.69 21.69
CA LYS A 164 -45.69 84.10 20.28
C LYS A 164 -47.06 84.64 19.84
N PRO A 165 -47.19 85.95 19.56
CA PRO A 165 -48.44 86.52 19.08
C PRO A 165 -48.76 86.10 17.65
N TRP A 166 -50.05 86.06 17.29
CA TRP A 166 -50.47 85.72 15.91
C TRP A 166 -50.19 86.82 14.89
N LYS A 167 -49.97 88.05 15.36
CA LYS A 167 -49.62 89.23 14.56
C LYS A 167 -48.23 89.70 14.96
N VAL A 168 -47.39 89.93 13.96
CA VAL A 168 -46.10 90.62 14.08
C VAL A 168 -46.32 92.11 13.87
#